data_AF-A0A8C6ZV86-F1
#
_entry.id   AF-A0A8C6ZV86-F1
#
_cell.length_a   1.000
_cell.length_b   1.000
_cell.length_c   1.000
_cell.angle_alpha   90.00
_cell.angle_beta   90.00
_cell.angle_gamma   90.00
#
_symmetry.space_group_name_H-M   'P 1'
#
loop_
_entity.id
_entity.type
_entity.pdbx_description
1 polymer ?
#
loop_
_entity_poly.entity_id
_entity_poly.type
_entity_poly.pdbx_seq_one_letter_code
_entity_poly.pdbx_strand_id
1 'polypeptide(L)'
;MIDSVKVRRQCMQDFYSHYEHLCALQGSVPLKAVKANLSEGALDLTVDRIKAGDWAPLLHALRHGKTLTSVAIRSFHQQGLGESGL
;
A
#
# COMPACT_ATOMS: atom_id res chain seq x y z
N MET A 1 8.27 -25.79 -16.89
CA MET A 1 8.94 -24.51 -16.60
C MET A 1 7.91 -23.52 -16.08
N ILE A 2 7.72 -23.45 -14.77
CA ILE A 2 6.73 -22.59 -14.09
C ILE A 2 7.45 -22.03 -12.86
N ASP A 3 8.45 -21.19 -13.11
CA ASP A 3 9.25 -20.55 -12.04
C ASP A 3 8.75 -19.13 -11.77
N SER A 4 8.23 -18.44 -12.80
CA SER A 4 7.77 -17.06 -12.71
C SER A 4 6.52 -16.85 -11.84
N VAL A 5 5.57 -17.79 -11.77
CA VAL A 5 4.39 -17.65 -10.89
C VAL A 5 4.72 -17.88 -9.41
N LYS A 6 5.74 -18.69 -9.11
CA LYS A 6 6.22 -18.85 -7.72
C LYS A 6 6.91 -17.57 -7.26
N VAL A 7 7.78 -17.00 -8.09
CA VAL A 7 8.41 -15.69 -7.82
C VAL A 7 7.40 -14.56 -7.67
N ARG A 8 6.37 -14.50 -8.55
CA ARG A 8 5.30 -13.49 -8.46
C ARG A 8 4.53 -13.54 -7.14
N ARG A 9 4.26 -14.76 -6.67
CA ARG A 9 3.54 -15.00 -5.43
C ARG A 9 4.42 -14.84 -4.18
N GLN A 10 5.74 -15.03 -4.31
CA GLN A 10 6.70 -14.83 -3.23
C GLN A 10 6.95 -13.33 -2.97
N CYS A 11 7.13 -12.50 -4.01
CA CYS A 11 7.32 -11.05 -3.85
C CYS A 11 6.08 -10.34 -3.28
N MET A 12 4.88 -10.72 -3.73
CA MET A 12 3.63 -10.21 -3.14
C MET A 12 3.42 -10.66 -1.69
N GLN A 13 3.84 -11.88 -1.35
CA GLN A 13 3.77 -12.36 0.04
C GLN A 13 4.77 -11.65 0.95
N ASP A 14 5.97 -11.31 0.46
CA ASP A 14 7.02 -10.75 1.32
C ASP A 14 6.64 -9.36 1.87
N PHE A 15 6.22 -8.43 1.00
CA PHE A 15 5.87 -7.08 1.43
C PHE A 15 4.59 -7.04 2.26
N TYR A 16 3.51 -7.68 1.79
CA TYR A 16 2.21 -7.60 2.46
C TYR A 16 2.23 -8.33 3.81
N SER A 17 2.91 -9.48 3.93
CA SER A 17 3.04 -10.18 5.22
C SER A 17 3.85 -9.38 6.22
N HIS A 18 4.92 -8.70 5.76
CA HIS A 18 5.69 -7.82 6.63
C HIS A 18 4.86 -6.62 7.12
N TYR A 19 4.08 -6.01 6.23
CA TYR A 19 3.14 -4.95 6.60
C TYR A 19 2.07 -5.42 7.59
N GLU A 20 1.47 -6.59 7.37
CA GLU A 20 0.47 -7.17 8.28
C GLU A 20 1.05 -7.40 9.68
N HIS A 21 2.29 -7.89 9.75
CA HIS A 21 3.01 -8.05 11.00
C HIS A 21 3.29 -6.70 11.70
N LEU A 22 3.69 -5.67 10.95
CA LEU A 22 3.90 -4.32 11.48
C LEU A 22 2.61 -3.68 11.97
N CYS A 23 1.50 -3.88 11.27
CA CYS A 23 0.17 -3.46 11.71
C CYS A 23 -0.17 -4.11 13.06
N ALA A 24 0.01 -5.43 13.19
CA ALA A 24 -0.23 -6.14 14.44
C ALA A 24 0.64 -5.63 15.60
N LEU A 25 1.93 -5.32 15.34
CA LEU A 25 2.85 -4.78 16.35
C LEU A 25 2.49 -3.36 16.79
N GLN A 26 1.94 -2.54 15.89
CA GLN A 26 1.58 -1.15 16.17
C GLN A 26 0.12 -0.95 16.59
N GLY A 27 -0.66 -2.03 16.67
CA GLY A 27 -2.09 -1.97 17.03
C GLY A 27 -2.98 -1.41 15.92
N SER A 28 -2.51 -1.42 14.68
CA SER A 28 -3.24 -0.96 13.50
C SER A 28 -3.72 -2.15 12.67
N VAL A 29 -4.74 -1.96 11.83
CA VAL A 29 -5.29 -3.05 10.99
C VAL A 29 -4.76 -2.94 9.56
N PRO A 30 -4.41 -4.06 8.90
CA PRO A 30 -3.90 -4.02 7.54
C PRO A 30 -4.95 -3.47 6.58
N LEU A 31 -4.58 -2.43 5.85
CA LEU A 31 -5.49 -1.80 4.89
C LEU A 31 -5.74 -2.71 3.70
N LYS A 32 -7.01 -3.03 3.45
CA LYS A 32 -7.43 -3.76 2.24
C LYS A 32 -7.00 -3.05 0.95
N ALA A 33 -6.94 -1.72 0.98
CA ALA A 33 -6.44 -0.92 -0.14
C ALA A 33 -4.98 -1.22 -0.47
N VAL A 34 -4.12 -1.44 0.53
CA VAL A 34 -2.71 -1.81 0.30
C VAL A 34 -2.63 -3.16 -0.38
N LYS A 35 -3.44 -4.13 0.07
CA LYS A 35 -3.50 -5.46 -0.57
C LYS A 35 -3.99 -5.42 -2.01
N ALA A 36 -5.02 -4.61 -2.27
CA ALA A 36 -5.68 -4.53 -3.56
C ALA A 36 -4.86 -3.78 -4.63
N ASN A 37 -4.04 -2.81 -4.21
CA ASN A 37 -3.26 -1.97 -5.11
C ASN A 37 -1.77 -2.34 -5.18
N LEU A 38 -1.36 -3.44 -4.53
CA LEU A 38 -0.02 -4.00 -4.68
C LEU A 38 0.07 -4.81 -5.98
N SER A 39 0.86 -4.34 -6.94
CA SER A 39 1.00 -4.93 -8.28
C SER A 39 2.47 -5.13 -8.65
N GLU A 40 2.93 -6.36 -8.91
CA GLU A 40 4.29 -6.72 -9.43
C GLU A 40 5.43 -5.70 -9.15
N GLY A 41 5.69 -5.39 -7.86
CA GLY A 41 6.77 -4.48 -7.44
C GLY A 41 6.42 -2.98 -7.46
N ALA A 42 5.20 -2.62 -7.80
CA ALA A 42 4.64 -1.29 -7.68
C ALA A 42 3.53 -1.27 -6.63
N LEU A 43 3.56 -0.30 -5.73
CA LEU A 43 2.49 -0.06 -4.77
C LEU A 43 1.81 1.26 -5.11
N ASP A 44 0.53 1.21 -5.50
CA ASP A 44 -0.29 2.40 -5.68
C ASP A 44 -1.18 2.59 -4.45
N LEU A 45 -1.19 3.77 -3.84
CA LEU A 45 -2.00 4.00 -2.63
C LEU A 45 -2.82 5.26 -2.77
N THR A 46 -4.12 5.12 -2.52
CA THR A 46 -5.01 6.26 -2.35
C THR A 46 -5.00 6.73 -0.91
N VAL A 47 -4.43 7.90 -0.65
CA VAL A 47 -4.25 8.46 0.70
C VAL A 47 -5.52 8.92 1.38
N ASP A 48 -6.55 9.20 0.57
CA ASP A 48 -7.83 9.77 1.01
C ASP A 48 -8.53 8.93 2.10
N ARG A 49 -8.34 7.61 2.06
CA ARG A 49 -8.95 6.66 3.00
C ARG A 49 -7.99 6.15 4.08
N ILE A 50 -6.75 6.63 4.11
CA ILE A 50 -5.73 6.17 5.06
C ILE A 50 -5.73 7.09 6.28
N LYS A 51 -6.03 6.54 7.46
CA LYS A 51 -6.00 7.31 8.70
C LYS A 51 -4.55 7.60 9.11
N ALA A 52 -4.34 8.71 9.82
CA ALA A 52 -3.03 9.09 10.37
C ALA A 52 -2.32 7.94 11.11
N GLY A 53 -3.06 7.14 11.89
CA GLY A 53 -2.49 5.99 12.62
C GLY A 53 -2.11 4.79 11.75
N ASP A 54 -2.67 4.66 10.54
CA ASP A 54 -2.33 3.58 9.61
C ASP A 54 -1.10 3.92 8.76
N TRP A 55 -0.65 5.19 8.74
CA TRP A 55 0.56 5.61 8.04
C TRP A 55 1.85 5.08 8.67
N ALA A 56 1.90 4.96 10.00
CA ALA A 56 3.10 4.50 10.70
C ALA A 56 3.55 3.08 10.27
N PRO A 57 2.68 2.04 10.28
CA PRO A 57 3.10 0.71 9.83
C PRO A 57 3.33 0.67 8.32
N LEU A 58 2.62 1.52 7.55
CA LEU A 58 2.73 1.59 6.10
C LEU A 58 4.06 2.19 5.63
N LEU A 59 4.47 3.31 6.22
CA LEU A 59 5.78 3.94 5.95
C LEU A 59 6.93 3.04 6.42
N HIS A 60 6.75 2.33 7.52
CA HIS A 60 7.76 1.40 8.01
C HIS A 60 7.92 0.18 7.09
N ALA A 61 6.80 -0.36 6.58
CA ALA A 61 6.81 -1.40 5.56
C ALA A 61 7.47 -0.89 4.27
N LEU A 62 7.14 0.32 3.80
CA LEU A 62 7.76 0.94 2.62
C LEU A 62 9.27 1.12 2.79
N ARG A 63 9.73 1.51 3.98
CA ARG A 63 11.17 1.65 4.29
C ARG A 63 11.92 0.31 4.22
N HIS A 64 11.28 -0.79 4.65
CA HIS A 64 11.88 -2.12 4.63
C HIS A 64 11.62 -2.91 3.34
N GLY A 65 10.64 -2.48 2.54
CA GLY A 65 10.17 -3.12 1.31
C GLY A 65 11.17 -3.02 0.16
N LYS A 66 12.29 -3.75 0.26
CA LYS A 66 13.29 -3.89 -0.82
C LYS A 66 12.76 -4.57 -2.09
N THR A 67 11.52 -5.07 -2.05
CA THR A 67 10.82 -5.74 -3.15
C THR A 67 9.97 -4.78 -3.99
N LEU A 68 9.75 -3.54 -3.52
CA LEU A 68 9.02 -2.52 -4.28
C LEU A 68 10.00 -1.71 -5.13
N THR A 69 9.85 -1.83 -6.44
CA THR A 69 10.53 -1.04 -7.46
C THR A 69 9.94 0.37 -7.57
N SER A 70 8.63 0.51 -7.34
CA SER A 70 7.93 1.79 -7.48
C SER A 70 6.85 1.97 -6.41
N VAL A 71 6.67 3.21 -5.94
CA VAL A 71 5.60 3.57 -5.02
C VAL A 71 4.89 4.80 -5.56
N ALA A 72 3.61 4.67 -5.87
CA ALA A 72 2.74 5.76 -6.28
C ALA A 72 1.79 6.09 -5.14
N ILE A 73 1.76 7.36 -4.75
CA ILE A 73 0.87 7.86 -3.71
C ILE A 73 -0.07 8.85 -4.38
N ARG A 74 -1.34 8.48 -4.51
CA ARG A 74 -2.37 9.30 -5.15
C ARG A 74 -3.32 9.84 -4.10
N SER A 75 -3.67 11.10 -4.21
CA SER A 75 -4.78 11.68 -3.46
C SER A 75 -5.93 11.91 -4.42
N PHE A 76 -7.05 11.23 -4.18
CA PHE A 76 -8.31 11.55 -4.86
C PHE A 76 -9.08 12.57 -4.02
N HIS A 77 -8.45 13.71 -3.72
CA HIS A 77 -9.21 14.84 -3.24
C HIS A 77 -10.05 15.32 -4.43
N GLN A 78 -11.36 15.11 -4.38
CA GLN A 78 -12.27 15.66 -5.38
C GLN A 78 -12.27 17.19 -5.23
N GLN A 79 -11.29 17.90 -5.80
CA GLN A 79 -11.28 19.36 -5.94
C GLN A 79 -12.31 19.84 -6.99
N GLY A 80 -13.47 19.19 -7.12
CA GLY A 80 -14.32 19.34 -8.30
C GLY A 80 -15.82 19.26 -8.09
N LEU A 81 -16.33 19.52 -6.89
CA LEU A 81 -17.79 19.52 -6.66
C LEU A 81 -18.27 20.66 -5.76
N GLY A 82 -17.64 21.84 -5.82
CA GLY A 82 -18.03 22.92 -4.91
C GLY A 82 -17.63 24.37 -5.19
N GLU A 83 -17.09 24.77 -6.35
CA GLU A 83 -16.77 26.20 -6.57
C GLU A 83 -16.99 26.73 -7.99
N SER A 84 -17.95 26.19 -8.75
CA SER A 84 -18.60 27.01 -9.79
C SER A 84 -19.85 27.66 -9.19
N GLY A 85 -19.59 28.58 -8.27
CA GLY A 85 -20.58 29.49 -7.72
C GLY A 85 -19.98 30.88 -7.76
N LEU A 86 -20.06 31.51 -8.94
CA LEU A 86 -20.26 32.94 -9.20
C LEU A 86 -20.21 33.20 -10.72
#